data_AF-A0ABD3S7W7-F1
#
_entry.id   AF-A0ABD3S7W7-F1
#
_cell.length_a   1.000
_cell.length_b   1.000
_cell.length_c   1.000
_cell.angle_alpha   90.00
_cell.angle_beta   90.00
_cell.angle_gamma   90.00
#
_symmetry.space_group_name_H-M   'P 1'
#
loop_
_entity.id
_entity.type
_entity.pdbx_description
1 polymer ?
#
loop_
_entity_poly.entity_id
_entity_poly.type
_entity_poly.pdbx_seq_one_letter_code
_entity_poly.pdbx_strand_id
1 'polypeptide(L)'
;MLVLEFSIQTGKLLQEMELGLVRIAIECEKNTNEKMKMMDEPIWSMYCNERKVGYAVRREATDDDLKVMQMLNAASMGVGVLPIKGVVTEAEGELLLI
;
A
#
# COMPACT_ATOMS: atom_id res chain seq x y z
N MET A 1 -9.24 -2.94 -9.49
CA MET A 1 -8.21 -2.59 -8.48
C MET A 1 -8.24 -3.65 -7.40
N LEU A 2 -7.10 -4.09 -6.89
CA LEU A 2 -7.00 -5.00 -5.75
C LEU A 2 -6.60 -4.16 -4.53
N VAL A 3 -7.32 -4.31 -3.42
CA VAL A 3 -6.95 -3.71 -2.13
C VAL A 3 -6.86 -4.82 -1.10
N LEU A 4 -5.74 -4.84 -0.39
CA LEU A 4 -5.44 -5.82 0.63
C LEU A 4 -5.25 -5.11 1.97
N GLU A 5 -5.93 -5.59 2.99
CA GLU A 5 -5.75 -5.13 4.37
C GLU A 5 -4.82 -6.10 5.10
N PHE A 6 -3.71 -5.59 5.63
CA PHE A 6 -2.68 -6.41 6.25
C PHE A 6 -2.90 -6.53 7.75
N SER A 7 -2.71 -7.73 8.29
CA SER A 7 -2.78 -7.97 9.73
C SER A 7 -1.53 -7.48 10.51
N ILE A 8 -0.59 -6.79 9.85
CA ILE A 8 0.63 -6.29 10.49
C ILE A 8 0.35 -4.97 11.21
N GLN A 9 0.80 -4.86 12.46
CA GLN A 9 0.75 -3.59 13.18
C GLN A 9 1.69 -2.58 12.51
N THR A 10 1.19 -1.37 12.25
CA THR A 10 1.97 -0.30 11.61
C THR A 10 3.27 -0.01 12.36
N GLY A 11 3.26 -0.02 13.70
CA GLY A 11 4.47 0.20 14.49
C GLY A 11 5.57 -0.84 14.24
N LYS A 12 5.18 -2.12 14.08
CA LYS A 12 6.13 -3.19 13.76
C LYS A 12 6.68 -3.05 12.34
N LEU A 13 5.84 -2.65 11.38
CA LEU A 13 6.27 -2.40 10.01
C LEU A 13 7.25 -1.21 9.95
N LEU A 14 6.96 -0.12 10.66
CA LEU A 14 7.83 1.06 10.74
C LEU A 14 9.21 0.71 11.32
N GLN A 15 9.25 -0.11 12.37
CA GLN A 15 10.51 -0.56 12.94
C GLN A 15 11.35 -1.36 11.93
N GLU A 16 10.73 -2.25 11.13
CA GLU A 16 11.45 -2.97 10.08
C GLU A 16 11.94 -2.02 8.96
N MET A 17 11.21 -0.93 8.70
CA MET A 17 11.63 0.12 7.75
C MET A 17 12.81 0.96 8.27
N GLU A 18 12.93 1.16 9.58
CA GLU A 18 14.10 1.82 10.18
C GLU A 18 15.37 0.97 10.02
N LEU A 19 15.23 -0.36 10.00
CA LEU A 19 16.34 -1.30 9.81
C LEU A 19 16.78 -1.43 8.34
N GLY A 20 16.00 -0.88 7.39
CA GLY A 20 16.35 -0.83 5.98
C GLY A 20 15.17 -1.10 5.05
N LEU A 21 15.46 -1.75 3.91
CA LEU A 21 14.42 -2.05 2.92
C LEU A 21 13.49 -3.15 3.42
N VAL A 22 12.19 -2.89 3.40
CA VAL A 22 11.16 -3.88 3.69
C VAL A 22 10.63 -4.50 2.40
N ARG A 23 10.71 -5.83 2.31
CA ARG A 23 10.13 -6.60 1.20
C ARG A 23 8.86 -7.32 1.66
N ILE A 24 7.72 -6.95 1.07
CA ILE A 24 6.45 -7.64 1.29
C ILE A 24 6.20 -8.60 0.13
N ALA A 25 5.92 -9.87 0.44
CA ALA A 25 5.47 -10.88 -0.51
C ALA A 25 4.12 -11.45 -0.06
N ILE A 26 3.29 -11.82 -1.04
CA ILE A 26 1.91 -12.27 -0.79
C ILE A 26 1.66 -13.52 -1.62
N GLU A 27 1.09 -14.54 -0.98
CA GLU A 27 0.82 -15.85 -1.57
C GLU A 27 -0.65 -16.22 -1.39
N CYS A 28 -1.25 -16.83 -2.42
CA CYS A 28 -2.57 -17.45 -2.34
C CYS A 28 -2.47 -18.91 -2.79
N GLU A 29 -3.18 -19.80 -2.11
CA GLU A 29 -3.32 -21.18 -2.56
C GLU A 29 -4.54 -21.28 -3.48
N LYS A 30 -4.30 -21.40 -4.78
CA LYS A 30 -5.38 -21.54 -5.74
C LYS A 30 -5.95 -22.97 -5.69
N ASN A 31 -7.18 -23.12 -5.21
CA ASN A 31 -7.91 -24.37 -5.36
C ASN A 31 -8.20 -24.63 -6.85
N THR A 32 -7.64 -25.70 -7.40
CA THR A 32 -7.78 -26.07 -8.82
C THR A 32 -9.21 -26.43 -9.23
N ASN A 33 -10.08 -26.73 -8.25
CA ASN A 33 -11.50 -27.03 -8.47
C ASN A 33 -12.38 -25.77 -8.57
N GLU A 34 -11.88 -24.60 -8.21
CA GLU A 34 -12.65 -23.36 -8.21
C GLU A 34 -12.21 -22.48 -9.38
N LYS A 35 -13.16 -22.04 -10.19
CA LYS A 35 -12.94 -21.08 -11.30
C LYS A 35 -12.71 -19.65 -10.78
N MET A 36 -12.09 -19.50 -9.61
CA MET A 36 -11.82 -18.20 -9.01
C MET A 36 -10.57 -17.60 -9.68
N LYS A 37 -10.67 -16.32 -10.08
CA LYS A 37 -9.49 -15.60 -10.55
C LYS A 37 -8.60 -15.33 -9.34
N MET A 38 -7.29 -15.36 -9.54
CA MET A 38 -6.32 -15.08 -8.48
C MET A 38 -6.63 -13.79 -7.71
N MET A 39 -7.05 -12.73 -8.42
CA MET A 39 -7.38 -11.43 -7.81
C MET A 39 -8.67 -11.43 -6.97
N ASP A 40 -9.49 -12.46 -7.07
CA ASP A 40 -10.74 -12.56 -6.32
C ASP A 40 -10.56 -13.29 -4.98
N GLU A 41 -9.40 -13.91 -4.76
CA GLU A 41 -9.08 -14.65 -3.54
C GLU A 41 -9.28 -13.78 -2.27
N PRO A 42 -10.07 -14.23 -1.28
CA PRO A 42 -10.40 -13.44 -0.11
C PRO A 42 -9.24 -13.34 0.89
N ILE A 43 -8.41 -14.38 1.00
CA ILE A 43 -7.37 -14.49 2.03
C ILE A 43 -6.02 -14.82 1.38
N TRP A 44 -5.00 -14.08 1.80
CA TRP A 44 -3.65 -14.24 1.30
C TRP A 44 -2.67 -14.41 2.45
N SER A 45 -1.68 -15.29 2.31
CA SER A 45 -0.55 -15.36 3.25
C SER A 45 0.42 -14.22 2.96
N MET A 46 0.88 -13.53 4.01
CA MET A 46 1.79 -12.39 3.90
C MET A 46 3.13 -12.71 4.53
N TYR A 47 4.20 -12.33 3.81
CA TYR A 47 5.58 -12.46 4.23
C TYR A 47 6.26 -11.10 4.20
N CYS A 48 7.06 -10.82 5.23
CA CYS A 48 7.88 -9.63 5.35
C CYS A 48 9.32 -10.08 5.53
N ASN A 49 10.21 -9.67 4.62
CA ASN A 49 11.61 -10.09 4.62
C ASN A 49 11.73 -11.63 4.74
N GLU A 50 10.99 -12.35 3.90
CA GLU A 50 10.96 -13.82 3.80
C GLU A 50 10.32 -14.55 5.00
N ARG A 51 9.94 -13.82 6.05
CA ARG A 51 9.26 -14.40 7.22
C ARG A 51 7.75 -14.28 7.09
N LYS A 52 7.00 -15.36 7.33
CA LYS A 52 5.53 -15.31 7.41
C LYS A 52 5.13 -14.46 8.61
N VAL A 53 4.44 -13.36 8.37
CA VAL A 53 4.07 -12.38 9.40
C VAL A 53 2.57 -12.31 9.66
N GLY A 54 1.76 -12.91 8.80
CA GLY A 54 0.32 -12.97 8.99
C GLY A 54 -0.43 -13.21 7.70
N TYR A 55 -1.63 -12.64 7.64
CA TYR A 55 -2.52 -12.73 6.49
C TYR A 55 -2.88 -11.34 5.99
N ALA A 56 -3.32 -11.29 4.74
CA ALA A 56 -3.94 -10.14 4.14
C ALA A 56 -5.34 -10.52 3.65
N VAL A 57 -6.30 -9.64 3.89
CA VAL A 57 -7.69 -9.87 3.48
C VAL A 57 -8.00 -8.93 2.33
N ARG A 58 -8.60 -9.48 1.28
CA ARG A 58 -9.11 -8.66 0.18
C ARG A 58 -10.32 -7.86 0.65
N ARG A 59 -10.32 -6.57 0.32
CA ARG A 59 -11.47 -5.70 0.51
C ARG A 59 -11.81 -4.95 -0.77
N GLU A 60 -13.04 -4.45 -0.82
CA GLU A 60 -13.43 -3.51 -1.87
C GLU A 60 -12.74 -2.16 -1.67
N ALA A 61 -12.46 -1.51 -2.78
CA ALA A 61 -11.91 -0.16 -2.77
C ALA A 61 -12.99 0.86 -2.44
N THR A 62 -12.65 1.78 -1.56
CA THR A 62 -13.47 2.94 -1.23
C THR A 62 -13.11 4.14 -2.12
N ASP A 63 -13.95 5.16 -2.12
CA ASP A 63 -13.66 6.43 -2.82
C ASP A 63 -12.38 7.08 -2.32
N ASP A 64 -12.05 6.92 -1.03
CA ASP A 64 -10.84 7.48 -0.45
C ASP A 64 -9.59 6.74 -0.92
N ASP A 65 -9.65 5.41 -1.06
CA ASP A 65 -8.56 4.64 -1.66
C ASP A 65 -8.28 5.09 -3.09
N LEU A 66 -9.34 5.33 -3.88
CA LEU A 66 -9.22 5.78 -5.26
C LEU A 66 -8.56 7.17 -5.33
N LYS A 67 -8.96 8.10 -4.45
CA LYS A 67 -8.32 9.43 -4.34
C LYS A 67 -6.85 9.31 -3.99
N VAL A 68 -6.51 8.47 -2.99
CA VAL A 68 -5.11 8.24 -2.58
C VAL A 68 -4.29 7.66 -3.72
N MET A 69 -4.81 6.66 -4.43
CA MET A 69 -4.13 6.06 -5.57
C MET A 69 -3.93 7.04 -6.73
N GLN A 70 -4.91 7.92 -6.99
CA GLN A 70 -4.76 9.00 -7.98
C GLN A 70 -3.65 9.97 -7.61
N MET A 71 -3.55 10.34 -6.31
CA MET A 71 -2.48 11.20 -5.82
C MET A 71 -1.11 10.50 -5.95
N LEU A 72 -0.99 9.24 -5.52
CA LEU A 72 0.24 8.46 -5.63
C LEU A 72 0.70 8.25 -7.08
N ASN A 73 -0.24 8.12 -8.03
CA ASN A 73 0.09 7.99 -9.44
C ASN A 73 0.89 9.21 -9.96
N ALA A 74 0.49 10.42 -9.57
CA ALA A 74 1.21 11.64 -9.94
C ALA A 74 2.65 11.66 -9.37
N ALA A 75 2.82 11.24 -8.11
CA ALA A 75 4.13 11.14 -7.48
C ALA A 75 5.03 10.09 -8.15
N SER A 76 4.48 8.94 -8.55
CA SER A 76 5.22 7.88 -9.23
C SER A 76 5.69 8.26 -10.65
N MET A 77 5.02 9.20 -11.30
CA MET A 77 5.41 9.71 -12.63
C MET A 77 6.50 10.79 -12.58
N GLY A 78 7.10 11.04 -11.41
CA GLY A 78 8.18 12.03 -11.26
C GLY A 78 7.72 13.48 -11.27
N VAL A 79 6.40 13.73 -11.23
CA VAL A 79 5.84 15.07 -11.02
C VAL A 79 5.74 15.26 -9.51
N GLY A 80 6.86 15.63 -8.91
CA GLY A 80 7.03 15.69 -7.47
C GLY A 80 6.24 16.82 -6.81
N VAL A 81 4.92 16.70 -6.66
CA VAL A 81 4.19 17.24 -5.49
C VAL A 81 2.86 16.49 -5.36
N LEU A 82 2.62 15.87 -4.19
CA LEU A 82 1.30 15.38 -3.81
C LEU A 82 0.45 16.60 -3.36
N PRO A 83 -0.68 16.94 -4.02
CA PRO A 83 -1.57 17.96 -3.52
C PRO A 83 -2.28 17.45 -2.28
N ILE A 84 -1.70 17.68 -1.10
CA ILE A 84 -2.37 17.41 0.18
C ILE A 84 -3.48 18.44 0.31
N LYS A 85 -4.70 18.05 -0.08
CA LYS A 85 -5.87 18.93 -0.01
C LYS A 85 -6.27 19.10 1.44
N GLY A 86 -5.67 20.11 2.09
CA GLY A 86 -5.88 20.44 3.49
C GLY A 86 -4.97 21.55 4.04
N VAL A 87 -3.88 21.88 3.34
CA VAL A 87 -3.06 23.05 3.68
C VAL A 87 -3.03 23.99 2.48
N VAL A 88 -4.01 24.89 2.42
CA VAL A 88 -3.78 26.20 1.81
C VAL A 88 -2.79 26.92 2.73
N THR A 89 -1.50 26.67 2.54
CA THR A 89 -0.51 27.69 2.80
C THR A 89 -0.43 28.50 1.52
N GLU A 90 -1.19 29.59 1.47
CA GLU A 90 -0.67 30.79 0.81
C GLU A 90 0.67 31.10 1.47
N ALA A 91 1.73 30.57 0.88
CA ALA A 91 3.09 30.99 1.13
C ALA A 91 3.74 31.07 -0.25
N GLU A 92 3.47 32.18 -0.93
CA GLU A 92 4.44 32.74 -1.85
C GLU A 92 5.75 32.90 -1.07
N GLY A 93 6.81 32.28 -1.56
CA GLY A 93 8.14 32.38 -0.96
C GLY A 93 8.79 31.01 -0.79
N GLU A 94 9.69 30.72 -1.73
CA GLU A 94 10.80 29.77 -1.65
C GLU A 94 10.83 28.85 -0.42
N LEU A 95 10.60 27.56 -0.64
CA LEU A 95 11.16 26.53 0.24
C LEU A 95 12.03 25.60 -0.58
N LEU A 96 13.29 26.02 -0.64
CA LEU A 96 14.44 25.20 -0.95
C LEU A 96 14.65 24.25 0.23
N LEU A 97 14.52 22.94 0.02
CA LEU A 97 15.09 21.95 0.92
C LEU A 97 15.83 20.90 0.11
N ILE A 98 17.06 20.73 0.57
CA ILE A 98 18.20 19.94 0.07
C ILE A 98 17.83 18.46 -0.10
#